data_AF-A0AAP8T2V6-F1
#
_entry.id   AF-A0AAP8T2V6-F1
#
_cell.length_a   1.000
_cell.length_b   1.000
_cell.length_c   1.000
_cell.angle_alpha   90.00
_cell.angle_beta   90.00
_cell.angle_gamma   90.00
#
_symmetry.space_group_name_H-M   'P 1'
#
loop_
_entity.id
_entity.type
_entity.pdbx_description
1 polymer ?
#
loop_
_entity_poly.entity_id
_entity_poly.type
_entity_poly.pdbx_seq_one_letter_code
_entity_poly.pdbx_strand_id
1 'polypeptide(L)'
;MGNGFNTVRSAAGMAAIGTAAVSSAAAVSSVKKSMSFEAQLSSIQALTNASNKEMAKMHDLSLEMGASTKYSALEAAQGIEELLKAGISPAKVEAGALEAALNLATAGGLELSEAAETMSTALNAFSKDGMTAAQASNILAGTANASATGVHELRYSLSMVSAVAAGAGLSFEDTNAALGVFANKG
;
A
#
# COMPACT_ATOMS: atom_id res chain seq x y z
N MET A 1 -6.48 19.88 57.54
CA MET A 1 -7.07 20.37 56.28
C MET A 1 -6.78 21.86 56.19
N GLY A 2 -6.17 22.31 55.09
CA GLY A 2 -5.97 23.73 54.79
C GLY A 2 -4.54 24.09 54.36
N ASN A 3 -4.14 23.69 53.16
CA ASN A 3 -2.89 24.09 52.49
C ASN A 3 -2.98 25.53 51.97
N GLY A 4 -1.89 26.28 52.08
CA GLY A 4 -1.69 27.58 51.42
C GLY A 4 -0.21 27.83 51.13
N PHE A 5 0.35 27.07 50.19
CA PHE A 5 1.71 27.29 49.69
C PHE A 5 1.74 28.56 48.83
N ASN A 6 2.37 29.60 49.36
CA ASN A 6 2.69 30.82 48.63
C ASN A 6 4.20 30.85 48.41
N THR A 7 4.70 30.40 47.24
CA THR A 7 5.99 30.83 46.68
C THR A 7 6.10 30.38 45.21
N VAL A 8 5.69 31.22 44.26
CA VAL A 8 6.26 31.18 42.90
C VAL A 8 6.56 32.62 42.51
N ARG A 9 7.77 33.05 42.86
CA ARG A 9 8.41 34.22 42.27
C ARG A 9 9.73 33.76 41.68
N SER A 10 9.98 34.22 40.46
CA SER A 10 11.27 34.25 39.75
C SER A 10 11.46 33.18 38.68
N ALA A 11 11.04 33.50 37.46
CA ALA A 11 11.92 33.50 36.28
C ALA A 11 11.19 34.17 35.11
N ALA A 12 11.01 35.48 35.21
CA ALA A 12 10.73 36.31 34.05
C ALA A 12 12.06 36.61 33.35
N GLY A 13 12.16 36.28 32.07
CA GLY A 13 13.18 36.81 31.17
C GLY A 13 14.13 35.77 30.57
N MET A 14 13.71 35.17 29.44
CA MET A 14 14.58 35.05 28.26
C MET A 14 13.75 34.66 27.03
N ALA A 15 13.84 35.52 26.02
CA ALA A 15 13.60 35.29 24.60
C ALA A 15 12.18 34.89 24.15
N ALA A 16 11.47 35.92 23.69
CA ALA A 16 10.49 35.80 22.62
C ALA A 16 11.11 35.10 21.40
N ILE A 17 10.87 33.80 21.25
CA ILE A 17 10.85 33.14 19.93
C ILE A 17 9.38 32.91 19.64
N GLY A 18 8.84 33.74 18.75
CA GLY A 18 7.49 33.63 18.24
C GLY A 18 7.33 32.40 17.34
N THR A 19 7.44 31.20 17.91
CA THR A 19 6.85 30.00 17.33
C THR A 19 5.42 29.94 17.84
N ALA A 20 4.49 30.20 16.94
CA ALA A 20 3.08 29.98 17.14
C ALA A 20 2.87 28.71 17.97
N ALA A 21 2.21 28.84 19.11
CA ALA A 21 1.69 27.73 19.88
C ALA A 21 0.60 27.06 19.04
N VAL A 22 1.01 26.29 18.03
CA VAL A 22 0.16 25.27 17.42
C VAL A 22 -0.17 24.34 18.59
N SER A 23 -1.45 24.27 18.91
CA SER A 23 -2.00 23.48 20.01
C SER A 23 -1.23 22.16 20.17
N SER A 24 -0.73 21.93 21.38
CA SER A 24 0.16 20.80 21.71
C SER A 24 -0.35 19.44 21.22
N ALA A 25 -1.66 19.27 21.06
CA ALA A 25 -2.26 18.05 20.48
C ALA A 25 -1.97 17.86 18.97
N ALA A 26 -2.05 18.91 18.15
CA ALA A 26 -1.83 18.81 16.70
C ALA A 26 -0.34 18.63 16.35
N ALA A 27 0.53 19.33 17.09
CA ALA A 27 1.98 19.17 16.97
C ALA A 27 2.42 17.75 17.38
N VAL A 28 1.92 17.23 18.51
CA VAL A 28 2.23 15.86 18.97
C VAL A 28 1.68 14.80 18.02
N SER A 29 0.50 15.00 17.44
CA SER A 29 -0.07 14.06 16.45
C SER A 29 0.77 13.97 15.18
N SER A 30 1.27 15.10 14.69
CA SER A 30 2.10 15.16 13.49
C SER A 30 3.45 14.46 13.72
N VAL A 31 4.10 14.70 14.86
CA VAL A 31 5.34 14.00 15.24
C VAL A 31 5.13 12.49 15.32
N LYS A 32 4.04 12.03 15.94
CA LYS A 32 3.73 10.60 16.00
C LYS A 32 3.54 9.97 14.63
N LYS A 33 2.83 10.65 13.71
CA LYS A 33 2.66 10.16 12.33
C LYS A 33 4.00 10.04 11.59
N SER A 34 4.86 11.04 11.70
CA SER A 34 6.22 10.97 11.14
C SER A 34 7.02 9.83 11.75
N MET A 35 7.00 9.65 13.07
CA MET A 35 7.68 8.53 13.73
C MET A 35 7.15 7.17 13.26
N SER A 36 5.84 7.01 13.10
CA SER A 36 5.24 5.77 12.58
C SER A 36 5.64 5.52 11.13
N PHE A 37 5.70 6.58 10.31
CA PHE A 37 6.15 6.48 8.92
C PHE A 37 7.62 6.07 8.81
N GLU A 38 8.51 6.70 9.59
CA GLU A 38 9.93 6.31 9.66
C GLU A 38 10.12 4.88 10.19
N ALA A 39 9.33 4.48 11.18
CA ALA A 39 9.34 3.10 11.68
C ALA A 39 8.89 2.10 10.60
N GLN A 40 7.88 2.46 9.80
CA GLN A 40 7.41 1.65 8.68
C GLN A 40 8.48 1.49 7.59
N LEU A 41 9.18 2.58 7.23
CA LEU A 41 10.30 2.53 6.30
C LEU A 41 11.47 1.69 6.86
N SER A 42 11.72 1.78 8.17
CA SER A 42 12.71 0.94 8.84
C SER A 42 12.35 -0.56 8.75
N SER A 43 11.06 -0.91 8.85
CA SER A 43 10.57 -2.28 8.63
C SER A 43 10.86 -2.76 7.20
N ILE A 44 10.53 -1.94 6.22
CA ILE A 44 10.79 -2.22 4.80
C ILE A 44 12.29 -2.44 4.54
N GLN A 45 13.15 -1.59 5.13
CA GLN A 45 14.60 -1.74 5.00
C GLN A 45 15.09 -3.06 5.60
N ALA A 46 14.58 -3.43 6.78
CA ALA A 46 14.93 -4.68 7.45
C ALA A 46 14.45 -5.92 6.66
N LEU A 47 13.29 -5.83 5.99
CA LEU A 47 12.74 -6.91 5.18
C LEU A 47 13.52 -7.11 3.87
N THR A 48 13.93 -6.02 3.22
CA THR A 48 14.46 -6.05 1.85
C THR A 48 15.98 -6.00 1.75
N ASN A 49 16.67 -5.53 2.79
CA ASN A 49 18.07 -5.08 2.69
C ASN A 49 18.30 -4.05 1.56
N ALA A 50 17.29 -3.26 1.23
CA ALA A 50 17.35 -2.25 0.18
C ALA A 50 18.43 -1.20 0.47
N SER A 51 19.09 -0.72 -0.59
CA SER A 51 20.07 0.35 -0.48
C SER A 51 19.41 1.66 -0.05
N ASN A 52 20.21 2.60 0.48
CA ASN A 52 19.71 3.93 0.83
C ASN A 52 19.02 4.64 -0.34
N LYS A 53 19.45 4.38 -1.58
CA LYS A 53 18.84 4.96 -2.78
C LYS A 53 17.46 4.38 -3.07
N GLU A 54 17.28 3.06 -2.91
CA GLU A 54 15.99 2.39 -3.06
C GLU A 54 15.03 2.79 -1.93
N MET A 55 15.54 2.90 -0.69
CA MET A 55 14.75 3.40 0.44
C MET A 55 14.28 4.84 0.24
N ALA A 56 15.13 5.72 -0.29
CA ALA A 56 14.73 7.10 -0.62
C ALA A 56 13.60 7.14 -1.66
N LYS A 57 13.67 6.28 -2.69
CA LYS A 57 12.60 6.18 -3.68
C LYS A 57 11.30 5.64 -3.10
N MET A 58 11.36 4.63 -2.24
CA MET A 58 10.17 4.09 -1.56
C MET A 58 9.55 5.12 -0.59
N HIS A 59 10.37 5.92 0.08
CA HIS A 59 9.95 7.06 0.87
C HIS A 59 9.19 8.08 0.00
N ASP A 60 9.80 8.53 -1.10
CA ASP A 60 9.22 9.54 -1.99
C ASP A 60 7.93 9.04 -2.64
N LEU A 61 7.93 7.79 -3.10
CA LEU A 61 6.74 7.13 -3.64
C LEU A 61 5.60 7.07 -2.61
N SER A 62 5.90 6.78 -1.34
CA SER A 62 4.89 6.75 -0.29
C SER A 62 4.29 8.13 -0.06
N LEU A 63 5.10 9.18 -0.09
CA LEU A 63 4.61 10.57 0.01
C LEU A 63 3.76 10.95 -1.20
N GLU A 64 4.19 10.58 -2.40
CA GLU A 64 3.48 10.84 -3.65
C GLU A 64 2.10 10.15 -3.66
N MET A 65 2.05 8.87 -3.32
CA MET A 65 0.78 8.14 -3.20
C MET A 65 -0.08 8.68 -2.06
N GLY A 66 0.56 9.08 -0.96
CA GLY A 66 -0.11 9.73 0.17
C GLY A 66 -0.78 11.06 -0.17
N ALA A 67 -0.28 11.75 -1.21
CA ALA A 67 -0.79 13.04 -1.67
C ALA A 67 -1.78 12.91 -2.85
N SER A 68 -1.62 11.88 -3.68
CA SER A 68 -2.39 11.69 -4.91
C SER A 68 -3.56 10.71 -4.77
N THR A 69 -3.56 9.87 -3.73
CA THR A 69 -4.61 8.88 -3.49
C THR A 69 -5.41 9.20 -2.21
N LYS A 70 -6.42 8.38 -1.90
CA LYS A 70 -7.17 8.49 -0.63
C LYS A 70 -6.36 8.02 0.60
N TYR A 71 -5.25 7.33 0.38
CA TYR A 71 -4.43 6.74 1.42
C TYR A 71 -3.43 7.76 1.95
N SER A 72 -3.06 7.65 3.22
CA SER A 72 -1.95 8.42 3.81
C SER A 72 -0.60 7.87 3.36
N ALA A 73 0.47 8.66 3.52
CA ALA A 73 1.83 8.18 3.25
C ALA A 73 2.21 6.94 4.10
N LEU A 74 1.70 6.85 5.32
CA LEU A 74 1.88 5.67 6.17
C LEU A 74 1.21 4.44 5.59
N GLU A 75 -0.04 4.56 5.13
CA GLU A 75 -0.77 3.46 4.48
C GLU A 75 -0.14 3.07 3.14
N ALA A 76 0.39 4.04 2.38
CA ALA A 76 1.15 3.75 1.17
C ALA A 76 2.43 2.95 1.48
N ALA A 77 3.18 3.33 2.51
CA ALA A 77 4.35 2.57 2.96
C ALA A 77 3.98 1.16 3.46
N GLN A 78 2.87 1.01 4.17
CA GLN A 78 2.34 -0.31 4.52
C GLN A 78 2.02 -1.14 3.27
N GLY A 79 1.45 -0.52 2.23
CA GLY A 79 1.23 -1.17 0.93
C GLY A 79 2.50 -1.62 0.24
N ILE A 80 3.56 -0.80 0.32
CA ILE A 80 4.89 -1.20 -0.17
C ILE A 80 5.37 -2.44 0.58
N GLU A 81 5.29 -2.46 1.91
CA GLU A 81 5.68 -3.63 2.71
C GLU A 81 4.89 -4.88 2.32
N GLU A 82 3.57 -4.79 2.14
CA GLU A 82 2.75 -5.93 1.72
C GLU A 82 3.10 -6.42 0.31
N LEU A 83 3.35 -5.52 -0.64
CA LEU A 83 3.82 -5.90 -1.98
C LEU A 83 5.17 -6.63 -1.94
N LEU A 84 6.10 -6.13 -1.13
CA LEU A 84 7.42 -6.75 -0.95
C LEU A 84 7.30 -8.13 -0.29
N LYS A 85 6.45 -8.27 0.74
CA LYS A 85 6.12 -9.55 1.38
C LYS A 85 5.49 -10.53 0.39
N ALA A 86 4.64 -10.03 -0.50
CA ALA A 86 4.04 -10.82 -1.58
C ALA A 86 5.04 -11.18 -2.68
N GLY A 87 6.29 -10.70 -2.63
CA GLY A 87 7.35 -11.02 -3.58
C GLY A 87 7.38 -10.11 -4.82
N ILE A 88 6.72 -8.96 -4.79
CA ILE A 88 6.93 -7.92 -5.80
C ILE A 88 8.28 -7.24 -5.54
N SER A 89 9.15 -7.20 -6.54
CA SER A 89 10.45 -6.52 -6.43
C SER A 89 10.28 -5.00 -6.23
N PRO A 90 11.21 -4.31 -5.53
CA PRO A 90 11.19 -2.85 -5.40
C PRO A 90 11.04 -2.11 -6.75
N ALA A 91 11.71 -2.58 -7.80
CA ALA A 91 11.58 -2.01 -9.14
C ALA A 91 10.15 -2.06 -9.70
N LYS A 92 9.41 -3.14 -9.44
CA LYS A 92 7.99 -3.26 -9.83
C LYS A 92 7.08 -2.39 -8.95
N VAL A 93 7.41 -2.26 -7.66
CA VAL A 93 6.73 -1.31 -6.75
C VAL A 93 6.84 0.11 -7.31
N GLU A 94 8.05 0.54 -7.65
CA GLU A 94 8.35 1.84 -8.27
C GLU A 94 7.70 2.00 -9.65
N ALA A 95 7.60 0.91 -10.43
CA ALA A 95 6.97 0.92 -11.76
C ALA A 95 5.43 0.95 -11.73
N GLY A 96 4.82 1.22 -10.58
CA GLY A 96 3.37 1.40 -10.43
C GLY A 96 2.62 0.24 -9.79
N ALA A 97 3.30 -0.79 -9.26
CA ALA A 97 2.60 -1.86 -8.54
C ALA A 97 1.92 -1.36 -7.26
N LEU A 98 2.49 -0.36 -6.59
CA LEU A 98 1.85 0.28 -5.45
C LEU A 98 0.53 0.96 -5.83
N GLU A 99 0.58 1.85 -6.82
CA GLU A 99 -0.62 2.56 -7.29
C GLU A 99 -1.70 1.58 -7.75
N ALA A 100 -1.32 0.56 -8.52
CA ALA A 100 -2.24 -0.48 -8.97
C ALA A 100 -2.90 -1.24 -7.82
N ALA A 101 -2.14 -1.57 -6.76
CA ALA A 101 -2.66 -2.25 -5.57
C ALA A 101 -3.59 -1.34 -4.74
N LEU A 102 -3.25 -0.06 -4.57
CA LEU A 102 -4.10 0.92 -3.88
C LEU A 102 -5.43 1.15 -4.62
N ASN A 103 -5.36 1.22 -5.96
CA ASN A 103 -6.53 1.34 -6.82
C ASN A 103 -7.38 0.06 -6.77
N LEU A 104 -6.76 -1.12 -6.82
CA LEU A 104 -7.45 -2.40 -6.71
C LEU A 104 -8.12 -2.58 -5.35
N ALA A 105 -7.44 -2.22 -4.27
CA ALA A 105 -8.00 -2.23 -2.91
C ALA A 105 -9.21 -1.31 -2.80
N THR A 106 -9.13 -0.12 -3.40
CA THR A 106 -10.25 0.82 -3.41
C THR A 106 -11.42 0.33 -4.25
N ALA A 107 -11.17 -0.18 -5.46
CA ALA A 107 -12.20 -0.62 -6.39
C ALA A 107 -12.88 -1.91 -5.93
N GLY A 108 -12.11 -2.84 -5.39
CA GLY A 108 -12.58 -4.14 -4.92
C GLY A 108 -13.04 -4.17 -3.46
N GLY A 109 -12.88 -3.08 -2.70
CA GLY A 109 -13.14 -3.06 -1.26
C GLY A 109 -12.27 -4.04 -0.48
N LEU A 110 -11.03 -4.27 -0.96
CA LEU A 110 -10.10 -5.23 -0.39
C LEU A 110 -9.23 -4.60 0.69
N GLU A 111 -8.72 -5.46 1.58
CA GLU A 111 -7.57 -5.11 2.40
C GLU A 111 -6.33 -4.94 1.52
N LEU A 112 -5.39 -4.10 1.96
CA LEU A 112 -4.20 -3.77 1.17
C LEU A 112 -3.29 -4.98 0.93
N SER A 113 -3.21 -5.87 1.92
CA SER A 113 -2.51 -7.16 1.80
C SER A 113 -3.13 -8.05 0.73
N GLU A 114 -4.46 -8.14 0.66
CA GLU A 114 -5.16 -8.92 -0.34
C GLU A 114 -4.94 -8.37 -1.76
N ALA A 115 -4.98 -7.04 -1.91
CA ALA A 115 -4.67 -6.40 -3.17
C ALA A 115 -3.20 -6.65 -3.58
N ALA A 116 -2.27 -6.58 -2.64
CA ALA A 116 -0.86 -6.86 -2.88
C ALA A 116 -0.60 -8.32 -3.30
N GLU A 117 -1.23 -9.29 -2.64
CA GLU A 117 -1.17 -10.71 -3.00
C GLU A 117 -1.74 -10.97 -4.40
N THR A 118 -2.86 -10.32 -4.73
CA THR A 118 -3.50 -10.44 -6.06
C THR A 118 -2.59 -9.86 -7.14
N MET A 119 -2.02 -8.68 -6.90
CA MET A 119 -1.07 -8.04 -7.80
C MET A 119 0.22 -8.86 -7.95
N SER A 120 0.70 -9.50 -6.88
CA SER A 120 1.82 -10.45 -6.96
C SER A 120 1.48 -11.64 -7.83
N THR A 121 0.32 -12.24 -7.64
CA THR A 121 -0.15 -13.35 -8.47
C THR A 121 -0.15 -12.96 -9.94
N ALA A 122 -0.72 -11.80 -10.28
CA ALA A 122 -0.73 -11.31 -11.65
C ALA A 122 0.70 -11.05 -12.21
N LEU A 123 1.51 -10.28 -11.51
CA LEU A 123 2.80 -9.79 -12.03
C LEU A 123 3.93 -10.82 -11.97
N ASN A 124 3.83 -11.82 -11.09
CA ASN A 124 4.87 -12.84 -10.92
C ASN A 124 4.48 -14.16 -11.58
N ALA A 125 3.27 -14.70 -11.29
CA ALA A 125 2.86 -15.97 -11.90
C ALA A 125 2.69 -15.83 -13.42
N PHE A 126 2.13 -14.71 -13.88
CA PHE A 126 1.96 -14.40 -15.31
C PHE A 126 3.03 -13.42 -15.83
N SER A 127 4.24 -13.48 -15.27
CA SER A 127 5.36 -12.61 -15.68
C SER A 127 5.71 -12.69 -17.16
N LYS A 128 5.42 -13.83 -17.83
CA LYS A 128 5.64 -14.03 -19.27
C LYS A 128 4.78 -13.11 -20.15
N ASP A 129 3.65 -12.62 -19.62
CA ASP A 129 2.74 -11.75 -20.36
C ASP A 129 3.33 -10.34 -20.53
N GLY A 130 4.37 -9.99 -19.77
CA GLY A 130 5.03 -8.69 -19.86
C GLY A 130 4.13 -7.51 -19.47
N MET A 131 3.07 -7.78 -18.72
CA MET A 131 2.07 -6.77 -18.34
C MET A 131 2.63 -5.74 -17.35
N THR A 132 2.14 -4.52 -17.46
CA THR A 132 2.29 -3.51 -16.41
C THR A 132 1.33 -3.79 -15.25
N ALA A 133 1.62 -3.21 -14.08
CA ALA A 133 0.72 -3.29 -12.93
C ALA A 133 -0.65 -2.69 -13.21
N ALA A 134 -0.72 -1.59 -13.98
CA ALA A 134 -1.98 -0.98 -14.39
C ALA A 134 -2.80 -1.93 -15.28
N GLN A 135 -2.17 -2.64 -16.22
CA GLN A 135 -2.88 -3.63 -17.05
C GLN A 135 -3.45 -4.78 -16.22
N ALA A 136 -2.66 -5.33 -15.29
CA ALA A 136 -3.13 -6.38 -14.39
C ALA A 136 -4.35 -5.93 -13.55
N SER A 137 -4.27 -4.74 -12.96
CA SER A 137 -5.38 -4.17 -12.17
C SER A 137 -6.63 -3.91 -13.03
N ASN A 138 -6.45 -3.40 -14.26
CA ASN A 138 -7.54 -3.17 -15.20
C ASN A 138 -8.22 -4.47 -15.66
N ILE A 139 -7.46 -5.55 -15.88
CA ILE A 139 -8.02 -6.87 -16.21
C ILE A 139 -8.89 -7.36 -15.04
N LEU A 140 -8.37 -7.33 -13.82
CA LEU A 140 -9.11 -7.75 -12.62
C LEU A 140 -10.41 -6.95 -12.43
N ALA A 141 -10.31 -5.61 -12.46
CA ALA A 141 -11.46 -4.74 -12.32
C ALA A 141 -12.46 -4.90 -13.48
N GLY A 142 -11.95 -5.05 -14.71
CA GLY A 142 -12.77 -5.27 -15.90
C GLY A 142 -13.55 -6.58 -15.83
N THR A 143 -12.90 -7.68 -15.43
CA THR A 143 -13.54 -8.98 -15.25
C THR A 143 -14.60 -8.94 -14.15
N ALA A 144 -14.28 -8.33 -13.00
CA ALA A 144 -15.25 -8.14 -11.91
C ALA A 144 -16.47 -7.34 -12.38
N ASN A 145 -16.27 -6.24 -13.11
CA ASN A 145 -17.37 -5.42 -13.61
C ASN A 145 -18.21 -6.10 -14.71
N ALA A 146 -17.62 -7.03 -15.46
CA ALA A 146 -18.26 -7.68 -16.60
C ALA A 146 -18.90 -9.04 -16.28
N SER A 147 -18.84 -9.50 -15.03
CA SER A 147 -19.38 -10.80 -14.64
C SER A 147 -20.01 -10.78 -13.25
N ALA A 148 -20.66 -11.87 -12.85
CA ALA A 148 -21.25 -12.04 -11.53
C ALA A 148 -20.22 -12.30 -10.40
N THR A 149 -18.93 -11.99 -10.64
CA THR A 149 -17.83 -12.12 -9.67
C THR A 149 -17.46 -10.76 -9.08
N GLY A 150 -16.64 -10.75 -8.04
CA GLY A 150 -15.96 -9.56 -7.54
C GLY A 150 -14.44 -9.74 -7.54
N VAL A 151 -13.72 -8.66 -7.23
CA VAL A 151 -12.25 -8.71 -7.14
C VAL A 151 -11.80 -9.66 -6.01
N HIS A 152 -12.58 -9.72 -4.92
CA HIS A 152 -12.32 -10.63 -3.80
C HIS A 152 -12.44 -12.10 -4.22
N GLU A 153 -13.47 -12.45 -4.98
CA GLU A 153 -13.68 -13.80 -5.52
C GLU A 153 -12.65 -14.17 -6.59
N LEU A 154 -12.27 -13.21 -7.45
CA LEU A 154 -11.18 -13.39 -8.40
C LEU A 154 -9.86 -13.66 -7.69
N ARG A 155 -9.56 -12.98 -6.58
CA ARG A 155 -8.37 -13.25 -5.78
C ARG A 155 -8.33 -14.71 -5.32
N TYR A 156 -9.42 -15.23 -4.73
CA TYR A 156 -9.47 -16.64 -4.31
C TYR A 156 -9.34 -17.60 -5.48
N SER A 157 -10.02 -17.31 -6.58
CA SER A 157 -9.96 -18.15 -7.78
C SER A 157 -8.53 -18.22 -8.32
N LEU A 158 -7.87 -17.06 -8.44
CA LEU A 158 -6.50 -16.93 -8.92
C LEU A 158 -5.51 -17.59 -7.97
N SER A 159 -5.69 -17.52 -6.64
CA SER A 159 -4.78 -18.21 -5.71
C SER A 159 -4.82 -19.73 -5.88
N MET A 160 -5.94 -20.28 -6.36
CA MET A 160 -6.10 -21.71 -6.64
C MET A 160 -5.60 -22.13 -8.02
N VAL A 161 -5.78 -21.29 -9.05
CA VAL A 161 -5.56 -21.70 -10.46
C VAL A 161 -4.36 -21.07 -11.15
N SER A 162 -3.84 -19.94 -10.64
CA SER A 162 -2.84 -19.11 -11.34
C SER A 162 -1.58 -19.87 -11.73
N ALA A 163 -0.99 -20.64 -10.80
CA ALA A 163 0.23 -21.39 -11.05
C ALA A 163 0.05 -22.45 -12.15
N VAL A 164 -1.10 -23.12 -12.18
CA VAL A 164 -1.42 -24.14 -13.19
C VAL A 164 -1.70 -23.48 -14.54
N ALA A 165 -2.49 -22.41 -14.56
CA ALA A 165 -2.83 -21.68 -15.78
C ALA A 165 -1.59 -21.07 -16.46
N ALA A 166 -0.76 -20.36 -15.69
CA ALA A 166 0.49 -19.80 -16.20
C ALA A 166 1.48 -20.89 -16.63
N GLY A 167 1.54 -22.01 -15.89
CA GLY A 167 2.35 -23.18 -16.26
C GLY A 167 1.90 -23.83 -17.57
N ALA A 168 0.60 -23.85 -17.84
CA ALA A 168 0.00 -24.31 -19.10
C ALA A 168 0.13 -23.30 -20.26
N GLY A 169 0.66 -22.10 -19.99
CA GLY A 169 0.86 -21.06 -21.00
C GLY A 169 -0.38 -20.21 -21.29
N LEU A 170 -1.39 -20.22 -20.42
CA LEU A 170 -2.50 -19.28 -20.49
C LEU A 170 -2.06 -17.90 -20.03
N SER A 171 -2.58 -16.87 -20.70
CA SER A 171 -2.39 -15.48 -20.27
C SER A 171 -3.25 -15.17 -19.04
N PHE A 172 -2.89 -14.13 -18.31
CA PHE A 172 -3.67 -13.61 -17.21
C PHE A 172 -5.05 -13.13 -17.67
N GLU A 173 -5.13 -12.51 -18.85
CA GLU A 173 -6.39 -12.06 -19.45
C GLU A 173 -7.29 -13.25 -19.78
N ASP A 174 -6.78 -14.27 -20.47
CA ASP A 174 -7.57 -15.47 -20.81
C ASP A 174 -8.03 -16.21 -19.55
N THR A 175 -7.17 -16.28 -18.54
CA THR A 175 -7.50 -16.90 -17.26
C THR A 175 -8.64 -16.16 -16.57
N ASN A 176 -8.56 -14.83 -16.49
CA ASN A 176 -9.63 -14.02 -15.88
C ASN A 176 -10.92 -14.04 -16.71
N ALA A 177 -10.83 -14.03 -18.04
CA ALA A 177 -11.98 -14.18 -18.92
C ALA A 177 -12.70 -15.50 -18.69
N ALA A 178 -11.97 -16.61 -18.58
CA ALA A 178 -12.52 -17.91 -18.26
C ALA A 178 -13.20 -17.92 -16.88
N LEU A 179 -12.54 -17.35 -15.86
CA LEU A 179 -13.12 -17.21 -14.52
C LEU A 179 -14.42 -16.39 -14.53
N GLY A 180 -14.47 -15.28 -15.27
CA GLY A 180 -15.68 -14.47 -15.42
C GLY A 180 -16.82 -15.22 -16.13
N VAL A 181 -16.51 -16.02 -17.15
CA VAL A 181 -17.50 -16.90 -17.79
C VAL A 181 -18.02 -17.95 -16.81
N PHE A 182 -17.15 -18.57 -16.02
CA PHE A 182 -17.58 -19.52 -14.98
C PHE A 182 -18.47 -18.85 -13.94
N ALA A 183 -18.12 -17.66 -13.45
CA ALA A 183 -18.95 -16.92 -12.50
C ALA A 183 -20.35 -16.60 -13.07
N ASN A 184 -20.46 -16.32 -14.36
CA ASN A 184 -21.74 -16.04 -15.01
C ASN A 184 -22.61 -17.29 -15.27
N LYS A 185 -22.02 -18.49 -15.25
CA LYS A 185 -22.66 -19.75 -15.67
C LYS A 185 -22.71 -20.82 -14.57
N GLY A 186 -22.01 -20.59 -13.46
CA GLY A 186 -21.92 -21.47 -12.29
C GLY A 186 -22.97 -21.17 -11.22
#